data_AF-A0A962GTV6-F1
#
_entry.id   AF-A0A962GTV6-F1
#
_cell.length_a   1.000
_cell.length_b   1.000
_cell.length_c   1.000
_cell.angle_alpha   90.00
_cell.angle_beta   90.00
_cell.angle_gamma   90.00
#
_symmetry.space_group_name_H-M   'P 1'
#
loop_
_entity.id
_entity.type
_entity.pdbx_description
1 polymer ?
#
loop_
_entity_poly.entity_id
_entity_poly.type
_entity_poly.pdbx_seq_one_letter_code
_entity_poly.pdbx_strand_id
1 'polypeptide(L)'
;MTSKKLLQSPVDLTFKTFAGFFAFGFGSGLSPIAPGTFGTLAAIPLYYLLVQFSLPLYLWLVFIAFIVGIKLCDVTGGRLGVHDYGGIVWDEFVGFWITM
;
A
#
# COMPACT_ATOMS: atom_id res chain seq x y z
N MET A 1 -27.58 -1.93 0.88
CA MET A 1 -26.16 -1.78 1.21
C MET A 1 -25.91 -0.33 1.54
N THR A 2 -25.86 0.02 2.82
CA THR A 2 -25.55 1.37 3.30
C THR A 2 -24.12 1.69 2.85
N SER A 3 -23.96 2.56 1.86
CA SER A 3 -22.65 3.09 1.49
C SER A 3 -22.09 3.75 2.74
N LYS A 4 -21.11 3.12 3.40
CA LYS A 4 -20.37 3.75 4.50
C LYS A 4 -19.79 5.03 3.90
N LYS A 5 -20.32 6.18 4.34
CA LYS A 5 -19.87 7.48 3.85
C LYS A 5 -18.44 7.66 4.33
N LEU A 6 -17.49 7.55 3.40
CA LEU A 6 -16.08 7.79 3.69
C LEU A 6 -15.91 9.21 4.23
N LEU A 7 -15.05 9.38 5.23
CA LEU A 7 -14.75 10.70 5.81
C LEU A 7 -13.97 11.57 4.81
N GLN A 8 -13.16 10.96 3.94
CA GLN A 8 -12.43 11.60 2.86
C GLN A 8 -12.49 10.75 1.59
N SER A 9 -12.33 11.38 0.42
CA SER A 9 -12.27 10.62 -0.83
C SER A 9 -10.95 9.86 -0.93
N PRO A 10 -10.94 8.60 -1.42
CA PRO A 10 -9.70 7.85 -1.61
C PRO A 10 -8.70 8.58 -2.50
N VAL A 11 -9.18 9.18 -3.59
CA VAL A 11 -8.35 9.95 -4.54
C VAL A 11 -7.68 11.14 -3.86
N ASP A 12 -8.43 11.93 -3.08
CA ASP A 12 -7.85 13.05 -2.34
C ASP A 12 -6.81 12.58 -1.34
N LEU A 13 -7.10 11.49 -0.61
CA LEU A 13 -6.19 10.97 0.39
C LEU A 13 -4.88 10.47 -0.23
N THR A 14 -4.95 9.78 -1.38
CA THR A 14 -3.81 9.31 -2.16
C THR A 14 -2.91 10.46 -2.61
N PHE A 15 -3.49 11.52 -3.20
CA PHE A 15 -2.68 12.56 -3.85
C PHE A 15 -2.39 13.79 -2.99
N LYS A 16 -3.10 13.98 -1.86
CA LYS A 16 -2.87 15.12 -0.95
C LYS A 16 -2.10 14.76 0.31
N THR A 17 -1.82 13.48 0.55
CA THR A 17 -1.17 13.06 1.79
C THR A 17 -0.09 12.01 1.53
N PHE A 18 1.03 12.14 2.25
CA PHE A 18 2.13 11.18 2.15
C PHE A 18 1.71 9.76 2.53
N ALA A 19 0.97 9.63 3.64
CA ALA A 19 0.50 8.33 4.11
C ALA A 19 -0.42 7.64 3.08
N GLY A 20 -1.39 8.39 2.51
CA GLY A 20 -2.28 7.87 1.49
C GLY A 20 -1.54 7.50 0.20
N PHE A 21 -0.57 8.30 -0.23
CA PHE A 21 0.20 8.03 -1.45
C PHE A 21 0.86 6.65 -1.44
N PHE A 22 1.50 6.28 -0.33
CA PHE A 22 2.12 4.96 -0.18
C PHE A 22 1.07 3.88 0.16
N ALA A 23 0.11 4.16 1.04
CA ALA A 23 -0.94 3.20 1.40
C ALA A 23 -1.73 2.71 0.17
N PHE A 24 -2.01 3.60 -0.79
CA PHE A 24 -2.70 3.27 -2.05
C PHE A 24 -1.74 2.81 -3.16
N GLY A 25 -0.49 2.46 -2.84
CA GLY A 25 0.46 1.91 -3.82
C GLY A 25 0.73 2.85 -5.00
N PHE A 26 0.96 4.13 -4.73
CA PHE A 26 1.16 5.16 -5.78
C PHE A 26 -0.08 5.38 -6.67
N GLY A 27 -1.26 4.99 -6.18
CA GLY A 27 -2.53 5.07 -6.89
C GLY A 27 -2.97 3.75 -7.53
N SER A 28 -2.18 2.69 -7.49
CA SER A 28 -2.59 1.36 -8.01
C SER A 28 -3.79 0.79 -7.23
N GLY A 29 -3.86 1.08 -5.93
CA GLY A 29 -4.99 0.73 -5.08
C GLY A 29 -6.28 1.52 -5.38
N LEU A 30 -6.22 2.54 -6.24
CA LEU A 30 -7.41 3.24 -6.76
C LEU A 30 -8.03 2.52 -7.97
N SER A 31 -7.46 1.40 -8.42
CA SER A 31 -8.03 0.63 -9.52
C SER A 31 -9.49 0.24 -9.23
N PRO A 32 -10.42 0.42 -10.19
CA PRO A 32 -11.81 0.01 -10.01
C PRO A 32 -11.98 -1.52 -10.01
N ILE A 33 -10.98 -2.28 -10.46
CA ILE A 33 -11.03 -3.74 -10.62
C ILE A 33 -9.79 -4.35 -9.96
N ALA A 34 -10.03 -5.27 -9.02
CA ALA A 34 -8.98 -6.00 -8.29
C ALA A 34 -7.80 -5.11 -7.83
N PRO A 35 -8.03 -4.14 -6.91
CA PRO A 35 -7.00 -3.24 -6.41
C PRO A 35 -5.71 -3.94 -5.99
N GLY A 36 -5.81 -5.07 -5.26
CA GLY A 36 -4.64 -5.85 -4.83
C GLY A 36 -3.81 -6.38 -6.00
N THR A 37 -4.42 -6.78 -7.12
CA THR A 37 -3.68 -7.20 -8.32
C THR A 37 -2.86 -6.05 -8.90
N PHE A 38 -3.47 -4.86 -9.01
CA PHE A 38 -2.75 -3.67 -9.46
C PHE A 38 -1.69 -3.22 -8.43
N GLY A 39 -1.95 -3.45 -7.14
CA GLY A 39 -0.99 -3.32 -6.04
C GLY A 39 0.26 -4.15 -6.30
N THR A 40 0.11 -5.46 -6.47
CA THR A 40 1.21 -6.37 -6.79
C THR A 40 1.92 -5.98 -8.09
N LEU A 41 1.19 -5.59 -9.15
CA LEU A 41 1.81 -5.13 -10.40
C LEU A 41 2.69 -3.89 -10.18
N ALA A 42 2.26 -2.96 -9.33
CA ALA A 42 3.04 -1.78 -8.96
C ALA A 42 4.23 -2.11 -8.03
N ALA A 43 4.18 -3.24 -7.31
CA ALA A 43 5.29 -3.72 -6.48
C ALA A 43 6.46 -4.30 -7.29
N ILE A 44 6.20 -4.82 -8.50
CA ILE A 44 7.20 -5.48 -9.35
C ILE A 44 8.39 -4.57 -9.71
N PRO A 45 8.20 -3.33 -10.21
CA PRO A 45 9.33 -2.45 -10.50
C PRO A 45 10.19 -2.15 -9.26
N LEU A 46 9.56 -1.99 -8.09
CA LEU A 46 10.28 -1.77 -6.84
C LEU A 46 11.05 -3.01 -6.40
N TYR A 47 10.48 -4.20 -6.57
CA TYR A 47 11.19 -5.46 -6.33
C TYR A 47 12.48 -5.54 -7.17
N TYR A 48 12.42 -5.21 -8.47
CA TYR A 48 13.61 -5.22 -9.33
C TYR A 48 14.70 -4.24 -8.87
N LEU A 49 14.35 -3.16 -8.18
CA LEU A 49 15.31 -2.25 -7.55
C LEU A 49 15.86 -2.83 -6.24
N LEU A 50 15.01 -3.46 -5.43
CA LEU A 50 15.37 -4.03 -4.14
C LEU A 50 16.27 -5.27 -4.26
N VAL A 51 16.02 -6.13 -5.25
CA VAL A 51 16.76 -7.40 -5.44
C VAL A 51 18.22 -7.18 -5.86
N GLN A 52 18.61 -5.95 -6.20
CA GLN A 52 20.00 -5.62 -6.52
C GLN A 52 20.89 -5.52 -5.27
N PHE A 53 20.30 -5.41 -4.08
CA PHE A 53 21.04 -5.32 -2.82
C PHE A 53 21.43 -6.71 -2.29
N SER A 54 22.44 -6.76 -1.43
CA SER A 54 22.79 -7.99 -0.71
C SER A 54 21.58 -8.50 0.11
N LEU A 55 21.42 -9.83 0.22
CA LEU A 55 20.30 -10.43 0.95
C LEU A 55 20.05 -9.84 2.35
N PRO A 56 21.06 -9.58 3.21
CA PRO A 56 20.81 -8.97 4.52
C PRO A 56 20.17 -7.58 4.41
N LEU A 57 20.64 -6.74 3.48
CA LEU A 57 20.10 -5.40 3.24
C LEU A 57 18.68 -5.47 2.66
N TYR A 58 18.44 -6.39 1.72
CA TYR A 58 17.10 -6.64 1.18
C TYR A 58 16.09 -6.97 2.30
N LEU A 59 16.40 -7.95 3.15
CA LEU A 59 15.55 -8.34 4.27
C LEU A 59 15.31 -7.19 5.25
N TRP A 60 16.34 -6.38 5.53
CA TRP A 60 16.19 -5.18 6.36
C TRP A 60 15.25 -4.14 5.74
N LEU A 61 15.36 -3.89 4.43
CA LEU A 61 14.48 -2.95 3.72
C LEU A 61 13.03 -3.43 3.72
N VAL A 62 12.80 -4.72 3.46
CA VAL A 62 11.46 -5.33 3.50
C VAL A 62 10.88 -5.27 4.91
N PHE A 63 11.68 -5.56 5.94
CA PHE A 63 11.26 -5.45 7.33
C PHE A 63 10.87 -4.01 7.70
N ILE A 64 11.66 -3.02 7.30
CA ILE A 64 11.32 -1.60 7.50
C ILE A 64 10.01 -1.26 6.78
N ALA A 65 9.85 -1.71 5.53
CA ALA A 65 8.63 -1.48 4.76
C ALA A 65 7.39 -2.10 5.41
N PHE A 66 7.52 -3.27 6.03
CA PHE A 66 6.45 -3.89 6.83
C PHE A 66 6.05 -3.02 8.03
N ILE A 67 7.01 -2.58 8.83
CA ILE A 67 6.74 -1.74 10.02
C ILE A 67 6.14 -0.39 9.62
N VAL A 68 6.66 0.24 8.57
CA VAL A 68 6.09 1.48 8.01
C VAL A 68 4.66 1.24 7.51
N GLY A 69 4.43 0.09 6.85
CA GLY A 69 3.13 -0.32 6.34
C GLY A 69 2.04 -0.33 7.40
N ILE A 70 2.31 -0.87 8.59
CA ILE A 70 1.36 -0.87 9.72
C ILE A 70 0.85 0.55 10.01
N LYS A 71 1.77 1.53 10.05
CA LYS A 71 1.44 2.93 10.31
C LYS A 71 0.69 3.58 9.14
N LEU A 72 1.05 3.24 7.90
CA LEU A 72 0.37 3.74 6.71
C LEU A 72 -1.08 3.29 6.67
N CYS A 73 -1.34 2.01 6.94
CA CYS A 73 -2.67 1.42 6.97
C CYS A 73 -3.54 2.03 8.07
N ASP A 74 -2.99 2.19 9.28
CA ASP A 74 -3.71 2.78 10.42
C ASP A 74 -4.10 4.25 10.15
N VAL A 75 -3.14 5.08 9.73
CA VAL A 75 -3.40 6.50 9.42
C VAL A 75 -4.40 6.66 8.27
N THR A 76 -4.25 5.86 7.22
CA THR A 76 -5.09 5.97 6.02
C THR A 76 -6.50 5.44 6.28
N GLY A 77 -6.64 4.29 6.95
CA GLY A 77 -7.93 3.73 7.36
C GLY A 77 -8.69 4.65 8.31
N GLY A 78 -7.99 5.24 9.29
CA GLY A 78 -8.58 6.24 10.19
C GLY A 78 -9.11 7.47 9.45
N ARG A 79 -8.39 7.97 8.44
CA ARG A 79 -8.83 9.10 7.61
C ARG A 79 -9.97 8.78 6.66
N LEU A 80 -10.11 7.52 6.24
CA LEU A 80 -11.26 7.06 5.46
C LEU A 80 -12.50 6.82 6.35
N GLY A 81 -12.30 6.63 7.66
CA GLY A 81 -13.36 6.23 8.59
C GLY A 81 -13.77 4.77 8.43
N VAL A 82 -12.94 3.96 7.77
CA VAL A 82 -13.19 2.55 7.49
C VAL A 82 -11.91 1.79 7.78
N HIS A 83 -12.00 0.83 8.69
CA HIS A 83 -10.94 -0.16 8.86
C HIS A 83 -10.93 -1.09 7.66
N ASP A 84 -9.74 -1.40 7.15
CA ASP A 84 -9.51 -2.33 6.06
C ASP A 84 -10.22 -1.92 4.75
N TYR A 85 -9.89 -0.71 4.27
CA TYR A 85 -10.36 -0.25 2.96
C TYR A 85 -9.62 -1.00 1.86
N GLY A 86 -10.32 -1.78 1.03
CA GLY A 86 -9.71 -2.68 0.04
C GLY A 86 -8.91 -2.01 -1.10
N GLY A 87 -8.70 -0.69 -1.07
CA GLY A 87 -7.76 0.02 -1.93
C GLY A 87 -6.43 0.38 -1.23
N ILE A 88 -6.31 0.13 0.08
CA ILE A 88 -5.01 0.16 0.76
C ILE A 88 -4.32 -1.14 0.35
N VAL A 89 -3.21 -1.01 -0.37
CA VAL A 89 -2.55 -2.15 -1.04
C VAL A 89 -1.06 -2.28 -0.68
N TRP A 90 -0.63 -1.68 0.43
CA TRP A 90 0.78 -1.72 0.81
C TRP A 90 1.22 -3.11 1.30
N ASP A 91 0.29 -3.89 1.84
CA ASP A 91 0.51 -5.28 2.24
C ASP A 91 0.75 -6.21 1.06
N GLU A 92 0.21 -5.93 -0.12
CA GLU A 92 0.53 -6.66 -1.36
C GLU A 92 1.96 -6.39 -1.82
N PHE A 93 2.47 -5.16 -1.63
CA PHE A 93 3.87 -4.84 -1.92
C PHE A 93 4.79 -5.64 -1.01
N VAL A 94 4.57 -5.53 0.31
CA VAL A 94 5.40 -6.21 1.30
C VAL A 94 5.29 -7.73 1.18
N GLY A 95 4.09 -8.27 1.01
CA GLY A 95 3.85 -9.70 0.84
C GLY A 95 4.48 -10.28 -0.42
N PHE A 96 4.41 -9.55 -1.54
CA PHE A 96 5.10 -9.92 -2.77
C PHE A 96 6.62 -9.95 -2.57
N TRP A 97 7.21 -8.93 -1.95
CA TRP A 97 8.65 -8.90 -1.67
C TRP A 97 9.09 -9.99 -0.69
N ILE A 98 8.28 -10.34 0.32
CA ILE A 98 8.62 -11.47 1.22
C ILE A 98 8.66 -12.80 0.45
N THR A 99 7.81 -12.96 -0.57
CA THR A 99 7.67 -14.20 -1.33
C THR A 99 8.80 -14.40 -2.35
N MET A 100 9.35 -13.31 -2.89
CA MET A 100 10.37 -13.30 -3.95
C MET A 100 11.78 -13.15 -3.37
#